data_AF-A0A1W7D1E5-F1
#
_entry.id   AF-A0A1W7D1E5-F1
#
_cell.length_a   1.000
_cell.length_b   1.000
_cell.length_c   1.000
_cell.angle_alpha   90.00
_cell.angle_beta   90.00
_cell.angle_gamma   90.00
#
_symmetry.space_group_name_H-M   'P 1'
#
loop_
_entity.id
_entity.type
_entity.pdbx_description
1 polymer ?
#
loop_
_entity_poly.entity_id
_entity_poly.type
_entity_poly.pdbx_seq_one_letter_code
_entity_poly.pdbx_strand_id
1 'polypeptide(L)'
;MIEPDEGPQTEKELVEALAPWPEEVERLRAALADAGSGQERANAVAAGRMAWMTRTHPDVRAAVDASGEGPCPGAAPAESVWAGYGDDFEARPAPGSSAGEGPGR
;
A
#
# COMPACT_ATOMS: atom_id res chain seq x y z
N MET A 1 -4.44 12.94 16.81
CA MET A 1 -4.59 13.61 15.50
C MET A 1 -3.67 12.83 14.59
N ILE A 2 -4.22 12.12 13.60
CA ILE A 2 -3.43 11.35 12.63
C ILE A 2 -2.68 12.36 11.78
N GLU A 3 -1.36 12.16 11.59
CA GLU A 3 -0.58 13.08 10.77
C GLU A 3 -1.05 12.99 9.30
N PRO A 4 -1.01 14.09 8.52
CA PRO A 4 -1.48 14.09 7.12
C PRO A 4 -0.86 12.99 6.26
N ASP A 5 0.35 12.55 6.62
CA ASP A 5 1.14 11.58 5.88
C ASP A 5 0.84 10.12 6.27
N GLU A 6 0.06 9.87 7.34
CA GLU A 6 -0.36 8.51 7.73
C GLU A 6 -1.46 7.97 6.81
N GLY A 7 -2.32 8.85 6.26
CA GLY A 7 -3.49 8.46 5.48
C GLY A 7 -4.58 7.74 6.31
N PRO A 8 -5.70 7.33 5.68
CA PRO A 8 -6.83 6.71 6.38
C PRO A 8 -6.48 5.32 6.94
N GLN A 9 -6.52 5.19 8.26
CA GLN A 9 -6.14 3.98 8.99
C GLN A 9 -7.30 2.98 9.08
N THR A 10 -8.54 3.48 9.06
CA THR A 10 -9.75 2.64 9.15
C THR A 10 -10.62 2.73 7.89
N GLU A 11 -11.52 1.75 7.69
CA GLU A 11 -12.51 1.79 6.60
C GLU A 11 -13.42 3.02 6.70
N LYS A 12 -13.79 3.41 7.92
CA LYS A 12 -14.60 4.62 8.15
C LYS A 12 -13.86 5.88 7.72
N GLU A 13 -12.60 6.03 8.16
CA GLU A 13 -11.76 7.16 7.76
C GLU A 13 -11.54 7.18 6.26
N LEU A 14 -11.39 6.01 5.62
CA LEU A 14 -11.26 5.93 4.17
C LEU A 14 -12.53 6.42 3.44
N VAL A 15 -13.72 6.04 3.93
CA VAL A 15 -15.00 6.55 3.39
C VAL A 15 -15.13 8.06 3.58
N GLU A 16 -14.73 8.59 4.73
CA GLU A 16 -14.75 10.03 5.01
C GLU A 16 -13.73 10.78 4.13
N ALA A 17 -12.53 10.24 3.95
CA ALA A 17 -11.48 10.80 3.11
C ALA A 17 -11.86 10.78 1.61
N LEU A 18 -12.65 9.81 1.19
CA LEU A 18 -13.20 9.72 -0.18
C LEU A 18 -14.46 10.57 -0.39
N ALA A 19 -15.02 11.20 0.64
CA ALA A 19 -16.26 11.98 0.54
C ALA A 19 -16.28 13.06 -0.57
N PRO A 20 -15.16 13.72 -0.95
CA PRO A 20 -15.12 14.62 -2.10
C PRO A 20 -15.38 13.94 -3.46
N TRP A 21 -15.31 12.62 -3.53
CA TRP A 21 -15.49 11.80 -4.74
C TRP A 21 -16.56 10.72 -4.49
N PRO A 22 -17.85 11.07 -4.57
CA PRO A 22 -18.96 10.19 -4.21
C PRO A 22 -18.96 8.85 -4.95
N GLU A 23 -18.50 8.83 -6.20
CA GLU A 23 -18.39 7.62 -7.01
C GLU A 23 -17.39 6.61 -6.45
N GLU A 24 -16.31 7.09 -5.81
CA GLU A 24 -15.31 6.23 -5.16
C GLU A 24 -15.86 5.68 -3.84
N VAL A 25 -16.66 6.47 -3.12
CA VAL A 25 -17.37 6.00 -1.91
C VAL A 25 -18.37 4.91 -2.26
N GLU A 26 -19.15 5.08 -3.32
CA GLU A 26 -20.11 4.07 -3.80
C GLU A 26 -19.39 2.79 -4.22
N ARG A 27 -18.30 2.90 -4.98
CA ARG A 27 -17.49 1.76 -5.40
C ARG A 27 -16.89 1.00 -4.22
N LEU A 28 -16.31 1.71 -3.25
CA LEU A 28 -15.76 1.10 -2.05
C LEU A 28 -16.84 0.37 -1.23
N ARG A 29 -18.01 0.99 -1.04
CA ARG A 29 -19.12 0.37 -0.30
C ARG A 29 -19.65 -0.86 -1.01
N ALA A 30 -19.81 -0.81 -2.33
CA ALA A 30 -20.23 -1.96 -3.12
C ALA A 30 -19.21 -3.10 -3.01
N ALA A 31 -17.91 -2.80 -3.15
CA ALA A 31 -16.85 -3.78 -3.02
C ALA A 31 -16.78 -4.40 -1.61
N LEU A 32 -16.97 -3.60 -0.55
CA LEU A 32 -16.97 -4.10 0.83
C LEU A 32 -18.23 -4.89 1.19
N ALA A 33 -19.33 -4.68 0.47
CA ALA A 33 -20.57 -5.44 0.64
C ALA A 33 -20.54 -6.78 -0.10
N ASP A 34 -19.87 -6.81 -1.26
CA ASP A 34 -19.67 -8.02 -2.05
C ASP A 34 -18.52 -8.90 -1.49
N ALA A 35 -17.46 -8.25 -0.99
CA ALA A 35 -16.35 -8.95 -0.36
C ALA A 35 -16.79 -9.66 0.92
N GLY A 36 -16.38 -10.92 1.07
CA GLY A 36 -16.51 -11.66 2.32
C GLY A 36 -15.57 -11.14 3.41
N SER A 37 -15.09 -12.03 4.27
CA SER A 37 -14.06 -11.70 5.26
C SER A 37 -12.65 -12.01 4.74
N GLY A 38 -11.63 -11.45 5.38
CA GLY A 38 -10.24 -11.75 5.06
C GLY A 38 -9.74 -11.04 3.80
N GLN A 39 -9.18 -11.81 2.85
CA GLN A 39 -8.38 -11.26 1.75
C GLN A 39 -9.19 -10.41 0.78
N GLU A 40 -10.42 -10.81 0.46
CA GLU A 40 -11.29 -10.04 -0.45
C GLU A 40 -11.59 -8.66 0.11
N ARG A 41 -11.88 -8.59 1.41
CA ARG A 41 -12.10 -7.32 2.12
C ARG A 41 -10.83 -6.48 2.14
N ALA A 42 -9.67 -7.10 2.40
CA ALA A 42 -8.39 -6.40 2.37
C ALA A 42 -8.09 -5.82 0.98
N ASN A 43 -8.41 -6.54 -0.09
CA ASN A 43 -8.26 -6.07 -1.47
C ASN A 43 -9.19 -4.89 -1.77
N ALA A 44 -10.44 -4.92 -1.31
CA ALA A 44 -11.39 -3.81 -1.46
C ALA A 44 -10.89 -2.54 -0.73
N VAL A 45 -10.37 -2.68 0.49
CA VAL A 45 -9.77 -1.57 1.24
C VAL A 45 -8.52 -1.03 0.54
N ALA A 46 -7.65 -1.92 0.04
CA ALA A 46 -6.45 -1.52 -0.69
C ALA A 46 -6.79 -0.73 -1.96
N ALA A 47 -7.79 -1.18 -2.72
CA ALA A 47 -8.28 -0.46 -3.91
C ALA A 47 -8.80 0.93 -3.55
N GLY A 48 -9.59 1.06 -2.48
CA GLY A 48 -10.06 2.35 -1.99
C GLY A 48 -8.93 3.29 -1.56
N ARG A 49 -7.90 2.75 -0.87
CA ARG A 49 -6.71 3.53 -0.49
C ARG A 49 -5.92 4.02 -1.70
N MET A 50 -5.77 3.18 -2.73
CA MET A 50 -5.14 3.58 -4.00
C MET A 50 -5.91 4.69 -4.71
N ALA A 51 -7.26 4.61 -4.70
CA ALA A 51 -8.10 5.67 -5.25
C ALA A 51 -7.90 6.99 -4.49
N TRP A 52 -7.93 6.96 -3.15
CA TRP A 52 -7.67 8.14 -2.33
C TRP A 52 -6.28 8.74 -2.59
N MET A 53 -5.24 7.90 -2.59
CA MET A 53 -3.85 8.32 -2.76
C MET A 53 -3.63 8.99 -4.12
N THR A 54 -4.09 8.38 -5.20
CA THR A 54 -3.93 8.93 -6.56
C THR A 54 -4.73 10.20 -6.79
N ARG A 55 -5.83 10.42 -6.07
CA ARG A 55 -6.62 11.66 -6.14
C ARG A 55 -6.00 12.78 -5.29
N THR A 56 -5.33 12.44 -4.20
CA THR A 56 -4.77 13.39 -3.23
C THR A 56 -3.34 13.82 -3.58
N HIS A 57 -2.58 12.94 -4.23
CA HIS A 57 -1.16 13.13 -4.54
C HIS A 57 -0.92 13.09 -6.06
N PRO A 58 -0.87 14.27 -6.74
CA PRO A 58 -0.70 14.35 -8.20
C PRO A 58 0.60 13.74 -8.71
N ASP A 59 1.65 13.77 -7.91
CA ASP A 59 2.95 13.14 -8.15
C ASP A 59 2.85 11.61 -8.16
N VAL A 60 2.08 11.02 -7.23
CA VAL A 60 1.76 9.59 -7.25
C VAL A 60 0.98 9.24 -8.50
N ARG A 61 -0.01 10.06 -8.88
CA ARG A 61 -0.77 9.84 -10.12
C ARG A 61 0.14 9.87 -11.35
N ALA A 62 1.02 10.87 -11.44
CA ALA A 62 1.98 10.98 -12.53
C ALA A 62 2.95 9.77 -12.58
N ALA A 63 3.39 9.28 -11.43
CA ALA A 63 4.24 8.09 -11.36
C ALA A 63 3.50 6.82 -11.84
N VAL A 64 2.23 6.64 -11.44
CA VAL A 64 1.39 5.52 -11.90
C VAL A 64 1.14 5.59 -13.41
N ASP A 65 0.82 6.77 -13.93
CA ASP A 65 0.61 6.96 -15.37
C ASP A 65 1.92 6.71 -16.16
N ALA A 66 3.08 7.09 -15.60
CA ALA A 66 4.39 6.86 -16.20
C ALA A 66 4.84 5.39 -16.16
N SER A 67 4.40 4.60 -15.16
CA SER A 67 4.77 3.19 -15.05
C SER A 67 4.08 2.28 -16.08
N GLY A 68 2.96 2.74 -16.66
CA GLY A 68 2.13 1.93 -17.56
C GLY A 68 1.39 0.79 -16.85
N GLU A 69 0.42 0.17 -17.54
CA GLU A 69 -0.23 -1.05 -17.06
C GLU A 69 0.55 -2.29 -17.51
N GLY A 70 0.95 -3.14 -16.56
CA GLY A 70 1.56 -4.44 -16.85
C GLY A 70 2.72 -4.79 -15.93
N PRO A 71 3.21 -6.05 -15.98
CA PRO A 71 4.43 -6.43 -15.28
C PRO A 71 5.58 -5.55 -15.77
N CYS A 72 6.30 -4.94 -14.82
CA CYS A 72 7.40 -4.02 -15.12
C CYS A 72 8.40 -4.70 -16.06
N PRO A 73 8.51 -4.26 -17.33
CA PRO A 73 9.35 -4.94 -18.31
C PRO A 73 10.81 -4.81 -17.88
N GLY A 74 11.47 -5.93 -17.62
CA GLY A 74 12.84 -5.96 -17.07
C GLY A 74 12.92 -5.97 -15.55
N ALA A 75 11.83 -6.29 -14.83
CA ALA A 75 11.88 -6.55 -13.40
C ALA A 75 12.94 -7.60 -13.08
N ALA A 76 13.99 -7.19 -12.37
CA ALA A 76 14.99 -8.09 -11.84
C ALA A 76 14.43 -8.81 -10.61
N PRO A 77 14.75 -10.10 -10.39
CA PRO A 77 14.46 -10.76 -9.13
C PRO A 77 15.03 -9.93 -7.98
N ALA A 78 14.28 -9.84 -6.87
CA ALA A 78 14.73 -9.07 -5.70
C ALA A 78 16.13 -9.51 -5.27
N GLU A 79 16.40 -10.83 -5.22
CA GLU A 79 17.73 -11.42 -4.98
C GLU A 79 18.84 -10.84 -5.87
N SER A 80 18.56 -10.62 -7.16
CA SER A 80 19.51 -10.05 -8.12
C SER A 80 19.74 -8.55 -7.89
N VAL A 81 18.72 -7.85 -7.41
CA VAL A 81 18.84 -6.43 -7.01
C VAL A 81 19.64 -6.34 -5.71
N TRP A 82 19.34 -7.19 -4.71
CA TRP A 82 20.03 -7.26 -3.43
C TRP A 82 21.51 -7.60 -3.57
N ALA A 83 21.86 -8.52 -4.48
CA ALA A 83 23.25 -8.89 -4.77
C ALA A 83 24.09 -7.74 -5.39
N GLY A 84 23.44 -6.68 -5.88
CA GLY A 84 24.11 -5.48 -6.39
C GLY A 84 24.41 -4.42 -5.33
N TYR A 85 23.88 -4.57 -4.11
CA TYR A 85 24.26 -3.73 -2.98
C TYR A 85 25.62 -4.17 -2.43
N GLY A 86 26.44 -3.20 -2.01
CA GLY A 86 27.76 -3.46 -1.42
C GLY A 86 27.67 -4.09 -0.02
N ASP A 87 28.83 -4.48 0.51
CA ASP A 87 28.98 -5.04 1.86
C ASP A 87 28.53 -4.06 2.98
N ASP A 88 28.29 -2.79 2.63
CA ASP A 88 27.80 -1.72 3.49
C ASP A 88 26.25 -1.67 3.59
N PHE A 89 25.54 -2.57 2.90
CA PHE A 89 24.08 -2.67 3.01
C PHE A 89 23.65 -3.26 4.36
N GLU A 90 23.12 -2.39 5.22
CA GLU A 90 22.43 -2.83 6.44
C GLU A 90 20.95 -3.09 6.16
N ALA A 91 20.57 -4.37 6.13
CA ALA A 91 19.16 -4.75 6.08
C ALA A 91 18.43 -4.24 7.32
N ARG A 92 17.50 -3.29 7.14
CA ARG A 92 16.63 -2.87 8.24
C ARG A 92 15.61 -3.95 8.54
N PRO A 93 15.38 -4.29 9.83
CA PRO A 93 14.31 -5.19 10.19
C PRO A 93 12.97 -4.60 9.73
N ALA A 94 12.05 -5.47 9.32
CA ALA A 94 10.69 -5.06 8.99
C ALA A 94 10.07 -4.31 10.18
N PRO A 95 9.31 -3.23 9.94
CA PRO A 95 8.63 -2.52 11.03
C PRO A 95 7.73 -3.50 11.80
N GLY A 96 7.95 -3.59 13.12
CA GLY A 96 7.22 -4.52 14.02
C GLY A 96 7.93 -5.84 14.33
N SER A 97 9.07 -6.16 13.67
CA SER A 97 9.92 -7.27 14.10
C SER A 97 10.81 -6.85 15.27
N SER A 98 10.36 -7.11 16.49
CA SER A 98 11.26 -7.13 17.65
C SER A 98 12.26 -8.27 17.47
N ALA A 99 13.49 -7.96 17.07
CA ALA A 99 14.61 -8.88 17.18
C ALA A 99 14.86 -9.13 18.67
N GLY A 100 14.55 -10.33 19.15
CA GLY A 100 14.76 -10.74 20.54
C GLY A 100 15.06 -12.23 20.63
N GLU A 101 16.33 -12.53 20.90
CA GLU A 101 16.91 -13.78 21.43
C GLU A 101 16.81 -15.08 20.60
N GLY A 102 17.90 -15.37 19.87
CA GLY A 102 18.32 -16.75 19.62
C GLY A 102 18.99 -17.34 20.88
N PRO A 103 18.94 -18.68 21.08
CA PRO A 103 19.42 -19.30 22.30
C PRO A 103 20.96 -19.32 22.34
N GLY A 104 21.52 -18.83 23.45
CA GLY A 104 22.95 -18.89 23.73
C GLY A 104 23.47 -20.32 23.77
N ARG A 105 24.62 -20.53 23.13
CA ARG A 105 25.48 -21.70 23.36
C ARG A 105 26.41 -21.43 24.54
#